data_AF-A0A496NE13-F1
#
_entry.id   AF-A0A496NE13-F1
#
_cell.length_a   1.000
_cell.length_b   1.000
_cell.length_c   1.000
_cell.angle_alpha   90.00
_cell.angle_beta   90.00
_cell.angle_gamma   90.00
#
_symmetry.space_group_name_H-M   'P 1'
#
loop_
_entity.id
_entity.type
_entity.pdbx_description
1 polymer ?
#
loop_
_entity_poly.entity_id
_entity_poly.type
_entity_poly.pdbx_seq_one_letter_code
_entity_poly.pdbx_strand_id
1 'polypeptide(L)'
;MLLAACGDAGSKNTTKINDTQPSKDELDKTGIVENARQVLDTLNVKSTQLSDMWAIQQAFQRAGVTPDIEQVLQHKMTQVKNQADVKTIINEQLVLTQNLQDELNGLELQSQEGKDIVQKTTDAAQKMHNGLQTIITLDLQNPNDMAAINQAVMQIQEGTNALSDSMNDFLNLAKDLGFDTKAAIEKYQKYQQSIQNQQTN
;
A
#
# COMPACT_ATOMS: atom_id res chain seq x y z
N MET A 1 48.79 -28.24 -70.98
CA MET A 1 49.38 -27.14 -70.20
C MET A 1 48.84 -27.19 -68.78
N LEU A 2 49.75 -27.27 -67.80
CA LEU A 2 49.74 -26.77 -66.41
C LEU A 2 48.47 -27.02 -65.54
N LEU A 3 48.54 -27.90 -64.52
CA LEU A 3 49.06 -27.72 -63.13
C LEU A 3 47.99 -27.09 -62.19
N ALA A 4 47.39 -27.88 -61.28
CA ALA A 4 47.68 -27.99 -59.82
C ALA A 4 47.12 -26.80 -58.99
N ALA A 5 46.56 -26.92 -57.79
CA ALA A 5 46.80 -27.82 -56.65
C ALA A 5 45.53 -27.90 -55.75
N CYS A 6 45.18 -29.08 -55.22
CA CYS A 6 45.42 -29.58 -53.84
C CYS A 6 44.62 -28.88 -52.73
N GLY A 7 43.86 -29.65 -51.93
CA GLY A 7 43.24 -29.19 -50.69
C GLY A 7 42.29 -30.21 -50.07
N ASP A 8 42.87 -31.08 -49.26
CA ASP A 8 42.34 -32.27 -48.59
C ASP A 8 41.36 -31.99 -47.42
N ALA A 9 40.77 -33.09 -46.94
CA ALA A 9 40.31 -33.37 -45.59
C ALA A 9 38.89 -32.92 -45.19
N GLY A 10 38.02 -33.93 -45.07
CA GLY A 10 36.78 -33.83 -44.32
C GLY A 10 37.03 -33.61 -42.83
N SER A 11 36.06 -32.98 -42.18
CA SER A 11 35.78 -33.23 -40.77
C SER A 11 34.34 -32.82 -40.50
N LYS A 12 33.50 -33.82 -40.20
CA LYS A 12 32.18 -33.61 -39.62
C LYS A 12 32.40 -32.95 -38.27
N ASN A 13 32.15 -31.65 -38.17
CA ASN A 13 32.08 -30.99 -36.86
C ASN A 13 30.75 -31.37 -36.21
N THR A 14 30.67 -32.59 -35.68
CA THR A 14 29.69 -32.93 -34.65
C THR A 14 30.25 -32.39 -33.35
N THR A 15 29.95 -31.13 -33.04
CA THR A 15 30.09 -30.65 -31.67
C THR A 15 29.14 -31.50 -30.83
N LYS A 16 29.68 -32.53 -30.16
CA LYS A 16 28.96 -33.25 -29.11
C LYS A 16 28.67 -32.21 -28.03
N ILE A 17 27.42 -31.77 -27.95
CA ILE A 17 26.89 -31.23 -26.72
C ILE A 17 26.95 -32.41 -25.76
N ASN A 18 27.92 -32.40 -24.84
CA ASN A 18 27.90 -33.34 -23.73
C ASN A 18 26.68 -32.95 -22.89
N ASP A 19 25.58 -33.68 -23.06
CA ASP A 19 24.38 -33.62 -22.23
C ASP A 19 24.64 -34.25 -20.84
N THR A 20 25.76 -33.88 -20.22
CA THR A 20 25.95 -34.19 -18.81
C THR A 20 25.18 -33.15 -18.03
N GLN A 21 23.87 -33.40 -17.82
CA GLN A 21 23.13 -32.68 -16.78
C GLN A 21 23.95 -32.79 -15.49
N PRO A 22 24.36 -31.67 -14.87
CA PRO A 22 25.12 -31.73 -13.64
C PRO A 22 24.31 -32.50 -12.60
N SER A 23 24.99 -33.40 -11.91
CA SER A 23 24.34 -34.22 -10.88
C SER A 23 23.83 -33.32 -9.75
N LYS A 24 22.80 -33.76 -9.02
CA LYS A 24 22.23 -33.02 -7.89
C LYS A 24 23.31 -32.58 -6.87
N ASP A 25 24.31 -33.45 -6.66
CA ASP A 25 25.47 -33.19 -5.79
C ASP A 25 26.44 -32.12 -6.32
N GLU A 26 26.51 -31.89 -7.64
CA GLU A 26 27.33 -30.83 -8.24
C GLU A 26 26.62 -29.46 -8.23
N LEU A 27 25.29 -29.48 -8.38
CA LEU A 27 24.46 -28.27 -8.25
C LEU A 27 24.43 -27.75 -6.80
N ASP A 28 24.44 -28.63 -5.81
CA ASP A 28 24.51 -28.22 -4.39
C ASP A 28 25.91 -27.68 -4.00
N LYS A 29 27.00 -28.24 -4.55
CA LYS A 29 28.38 -27.77 -4.26
C LYS A 29 28.72 -26.39 -4.84
N THR A 30 28.03 -25.99 -5.90
CA THR A 30 28.24 -24.69 -6.56
C THR A 30 27.48 -23.55 -5.87
N GLY A 31 26.64 -23.85 -4.88
CA GLY A 31 25.78 -22.86 -4.20
C GLY A 31 24.66 -22.30 -5.08
N ILE A 32 24.52 -22.79 -6.33
CA ILE A 32 23.55 -22.28 -7.30
C ILE A 32 22.12 -22.60 -6.86
N VAL A 33 21.89 -23.78 -6.29
CA VAL A 33 20.56 -24.20 -5.79
C VAL A 33 20.13 -23.32 -4.60
N GLU A 34 21.05 -23.04 -3.68
CA GLU A 34 20.79 -22.19 -2.51
C GLU A 34 20.55 -20.73 -2.94
N ASN A 35 21.37 -20.20 -3.85
CA ASN A 35 21.15 -18.85 -4.41
C ASN A 35 19.83 -18.75 -5.18
N ALA A 36 19.47 -19.76 -5.99
CA ALA A 36 18.21 -19.78 -6.72
C ALA A 36 17.01 -19.83 -5.76
N ARG A 37 17.12 -20.61 -4.67
CA ARG A 37 16.10 -20.66 -3.60
C ARG A 37 15.94 -19.32 -2.91
N GLN A 38 17.04 -18.68 -2.51
CA GLN A 38 17.01 -17.36 -1.89
C GLN A 38 16.42 -16.29 -2.82
N VAL A 39 16.73 -16.33 -4.11
CA VAL A 39 16.13 -15.43 -5.10
C VAL A 39 14.64 -15.68 -5.23
N LEU A 40 14.20 -16.95 -5.30
CA LEU A 40 12.79 -17.32 -5.38
C LEU A 40 12.01 -16.88 -4.12
N ASP A 41 12.58 -17.12 -2.94
CA ASP A 41 12.01 -16.71 -1.66
C ASP A 41 11.88 -15.19 -1.58
N THR A 42 12.91 -14.46 -2.04
CA THR A 42 12.88 -12.98 -2.12
C THR A 42 11.81 -12.48 -3.08
N LEU A 43 11.68 -13.10 -4.26
CA LEU A 43 10.65 -12.73 -5.24
C LEU A 43 9.24 -13.00 -4.70
N ASN A 44 9.05 -14.11 -3.99
CA ASN A 44 7.77 -14.46 -3.39
C ASN A 44 7.39 -13.45 -2.29
N VAL A 45 8.32 -13.09 -1.40
CA VAL A 45 8.10 -12.05 -0.37
C VAL A 45 7.72 -10.72 -1.00
N LYS A 46 8.47 -10.26 -2.01
CA LYS A 46 8.16 -8.99 -2.70
C LYS A 46 6.81 -9.01 -3.39
N SER A 47 6.43 -10.14 -4.01
CA SER A 47 5.12 -10.31 -4.65
C SER A 47 3.98 -10.21 -3.63
N THR A 48 4.14 -10.83 -2.47
CA THR A 48 3.18 -10.77 -1.36
C THR A 48 3.00 -9.35 -0.84
N GLN A 49 4.11 -8.65 -0.56
CA GLN A 49 4.08 -7.28 -0.06
C GLN A 49 3.45 -6.32 -1.08
N LEU A 50 3.74 -6.48 -2.37
CA LEU A 50 3.11 -5.69 -3.44
C LEU A 50 1.59 -5.91 -3.48
N SER A 51 1.11 -7.14 -3.30
CA SER A 51 -0.32 -7.44 -3.25
C SER A 51 -1.00 -6.76 -2.08
N ASP A 52 -0.40 -6.83 -0.89
CA ASP A 52 -0.92 -6.18 0.32
C ASP A 52 -0.98 -4.65 0.16
N MET A 53 0.06 -4.05 -0.44
CA MET A 53 0.09 -2.61 -0.71
C MET A 53 -1.06 -2.15 -1.60
N TRP A 54 -1.38 -2.93 -2.64
CA TRP A 54 -2.54 -2.67 -3.49
C TRP A 54 -3.86 -2.76 -2.73
N ALA A 55 -3.99 -3.72 -1.84
CA ALA A 55 -5.19 -3.90 -1.02
C ALA A 55 -5.38 -2.71 -0.04
N ILE A 56 -4.30 -2.31 0.63
CA ILE A 56 -4.28 -1.15 1.53
C ILE A 56 -4.65 0.12 0.76
N GLN A 57 -4.00 0.41 -0.37
CA GLN A 57 -4.31 1.60 -1.16
C GLN A 57 -5.79 1.66 -1.59
N GLN A 58 -6.37 0.53 -2.00
CA GLN A 58 -7.78 0.48 -2.36
C GLN A 58 -8.70 0.68 -1.16
N ALA A 59 -8.34 0.17 0.03
CA ALA A 59 -9.09 0.41 1.26
C ALA A 59 -9.16 1.91 1.61
N PHE A 60 -8.05 2.65 1.50
CA PHE A 60 -8.05 4.10 1.65
C PHE A 60 -9.03 4.80 0.68
N GLN A 61 -9.04 4.38 -0.59
CA GLN A 61 -9.95 4.95 -1.59
C GLN A 61 -11.42 4.63 -1.29
N ARG A 62 -11.74 3.39 -0.89
CA ARG A 62 -13.11 2.97 -0.53
C ARG A 62 -13.60 3.68 0.74
N ALA A 63 -12.68 3.96 1.67
CA ALA A 63 -12.98 4.73 2.87
C ALA A 63 -13.26 6.22 2.60
N GLY A 64 -13.02 6.70 1.38
CA GLY A 64 -13.18 8.11 1.01
C GLY A 64 -11.97 8.99 1.36
N VAL A 65 -10.83 8.39 1.69
CA VAL A 65 -9.58 9.11 1.94
C VAL A 65 -8.88 9.36 0.60
N THR A 66 -9.21 10.51 0.00
CA THR A 66 -8.63 10.97 -1.27
C THR A 66 -7.47 11.94 -1.05
N PRO A 67 -6.57 12.15 -2.03
CA PRO A 67 -5.44 13.07 -1.89
C PRO A 67 -5.82 14.52 -1.57
N ASP A 68 -7.05 14.93 -1.88
CA ASP A 68 -7.59 16.27 -1.69
C ASP A 68 -8.48 16.40 -0.45
N ILE A 69 -8.78 15.31 0.28
CA ILE A 69 -9.74 15.32 1.39
C ILE A 69 -9.37 16.33 2.48
N GLU A 70 -8.08 16.47 2.77
CA GLU A 70 -7.58 17.44 3.75
C GLU A 70 -7.86 18.87 3.29
N GLN A 71 -7.62 19.19 2.02
CA GLN A 71 -7.89 20.52 1.47
C GLN A 71 -9.39 20.82 1.49
N VAL A 72 -10.24 19.83 1.18
CA VAL A 72 -11.70 19.95 1.26
C VAL A 72 -12.14 20.26 2.70
N LEU A 73 -11.64 19.50 3.68
CA LEU A 73 -11.98 19.72 5.09
C LEU A 73 -11.49 21.07 5.61
N GLN A 74 -10.25 21.45 5.28
CA GLN A 74 -9.70 22.76 5.62
C GLN A 74 -10.53 23.90 5.01
N HIS A 75 -10.89 23.79 3.73
CA HIS A 75 -11.74 24.78 3.06
C HIS A 75 -13.10 24.91 3.75
N LYS A 76 -13.76 23.79 4.08
CA LYS A 76 -15.02 23.81 4.84
C LYS A 76 -14.86 24.50 6.20
N MET A 77 -13.76 24.25 6.91
CA MET A 77 -13.48 24.90 8.19
C MET A 77 -13.36 26.43 8.08
N THR A 78 -12.86 26.97 6.96
CA THR A 78 -12.83 28.43 6.74
C THR A 78 -14.21 29.07 6.55
N GLN A 79 -15.23 28.26 6.28
CA GLN A 79 -16.60 28.73 6.00
C GLN A 79 -17.54 28.60 7.20
N VAL A 80 -17.08 28.00 8.31
CA VAL A 80 -17.82 27.82 9.56
C VAL A 80 -18.24 29.16 10.14
N LYS A 81 -19.52 29.30 10.50
CA LYS A 81 -20.08 30.52 11.12
C LYS A 81 -20.57 30.29 12.54
N ASN A 82 -20.82 29.04 12.90
CA ASN A 82 -21.40 28.66 14.18
C ASN A 82 -20.96 27.25 14.60
N GLN A 83 -21.28 26.86 15.83
CA GLN A 83 -20.94 25.56 16.39
C GLN A 83 -21.61 24.38 15.68
N ALA A 84 -22.80 24.56 15.10
CA ALA A 84 -23.45 23.51 14.34
C ALA A 84 -22.66 23.19 13.05
N ASP A 85 -22.12 24.21 12.37
CA ASP A 85 -21.25 24.00 11.20
C ASP A 85 -19.99 23.21 11.57
N VAL A 86 -19.38 23.52 12.72
CA VAL A 86 -18.23 22.74 13.25
C VAL A 86 -18.62 21.29 13.48
N LYS A 87 -19.76 21.03 14.15
CA LYS A 87 -20.23 19.67 14.43
C LYS A 87 -20.57 18.89 13.16
N THR A 88 -21.04 19.55 12.11
CA THR A 88 -21.23 18.92 10.79
C THR A 88 -19.89 18.44 10.21
N ILE A 89 -18.85 19.28 10.24
CA ILE A 89 -17.53 18.89 9.73
C ILE A 89 -16.91 17.76 10.57
N ILE A 90 -17.08 17.80 11.89
CA ILE A 90 -16.64 16.73 12.79
C ILE A 90 -17.36 15.41 12.48
N ASN A 91 -18.67 15.45 12.20
CA ASN A 91 -19.42 14.25 11.76
C ASN A 91 -18.85 13.66 10.47
N GLU A 92 -18.49 14.48 9.49
CA GLU A 92 -17.86 14.00 8.26
C GLU A 92 -16.53 13.30 8.55
N GLN A 93 -15.70 13.88 9.44
CA GLN A 93 -14.43 13.26 9.86
C GLN A 93 -14.65 11.96 10.66
N LEU A 94 -15.71 11.88 11.48
CA LEU A 94 -16.09 10.65 12.17
C LEU A 94 -16.42 9.52 11.20
N VAL A 95 -17.18 9.82 10.15
CA VAL A 95 -17.51 8.84 9.11
C VAL A 95 -16.24 8.40 8.37
N LEU A 96 -15.35 9.32 8.01
CA LEU A 96 -14.08 8.99 7.35
C LEU A 96 -13.19 8.07 8.20
N THR A 97 -13.03 8.41 9.50
CA THR A 97 -12.21 7.61 10.42
C THR A 97 -12.82 6.24 10.70
N GLN A 98 -14.15 6.14 10.77
CA GLN A 98 -14.84 4.85 10.91
C GLN A 98 -14.68 3.98 9.66
N ASN A 99 -15.00 4.54 8.48
CA ASN A 99 -14.88 3.81 7.22
C ASN A 99 -13.46 3.34 6.96
N LEU A 100 -12.45 4.14 7.31
CA LEU A 100 -11.04 3.75 7.17
C LEU A 100 -10.72 2.54 8.05
N GLN A 101 -11.21 2.52 9.29
CA GLN A 101 -11.01 1.36 10.17
C GLN A 101 -11.70 0.12 9.62
N ASP A 102 -12.95 0.24 9.19
CA ASP A 102 -13.73 -0.89 8.68
C ASP A 102 -13.10 -1.50 7.40
N GLU A 103 -12.69 -0.64 6.46
CA GLU A 103 -12.07 -1.05 5.21
C GLU A 103 -10.71 -1.70 5.40
N LEU A 104 -9.91 -1.24 6.37
CA LEU A 104 -8.58 -1.80 6.64
C LEU A 104 -8.66 -3.08 7.47
N ASN A 105 -9.55 -3.16 8.46
CA ASN A 105 -9.76 -4.36 9.27
C ASN A 105 -10.35 -5.52 8.44
N GLY A 106 -11.03 -5.21 7.34
CA GLY A 106 -11.54 -6.21 6.39
C GLY A 106 -10.48 -6.81 5.45
N LEU A 107 -9.22 -6.37 5.51
CA LEU A 107 -8.17 -6.86 4.60
C LEU A 107 -7.57 -8.19 5.05
N GLU A 108 -7.49 -9.15 4.14
CA GLU A 108 -6.76 -10.41 4.33
C GLU A 108 -5.29 -10.26 3.89
N LEU A 109 -4.49 -9.57 4.69
CA LEU A 109 -3.09 -9.32 4.38
C LEU A 109 -2.19 -10.53 4.67
N GLN A 110 -1.17 -10.71 3.84
CA GLN A 110 -0.29 -11.87 3.89
C GLN A 110 1.07 -11.58 4.53
N SER A 111 1.67 -10.43 4.23
CA SER A 111 2.94 -9.95 4.77
C SER A 111 2.78 -9.38 6.18
N GLN A 112 3.88 -9.42 6.96
CA GLN A 112 3.89 -8.79 8.29
C GLN A 112 3.91 -7.27 8.16
N GLU A 113 4.66 -6.73 7.19
CA GLU A 113 4.74 -5.29 6.96
C GLU A 113 3.39 -4.68 6.60
N GLY A 114 2.61 -5.37 5.74
CA GLY A 114 1.25 -4.98 5.44
C GLY A 114 0.35 -4.95 6.68
N LYS A 115 0.41 -6.00 7.51
CA LYS A 115 -0.35 -6.09 8.77
C LYS A 115 0.04 -4.98 9.75
N ASP A 116 1.32 -4.69 9.88
CA ASP A 116 1.84 -3.64 10.76
C ASP A 116 1.37 -2.25 10.29
N ILE A 117 1.40 -1.98 8.99
CA ILE A 117 0.86 -0.74 8.42
C ILE A 117 -0.65 -0.63 8.69
N VAL A 118 -1.42 -1.69 8.47
CA VAL A 118 -2.87 -1.69 8.77
C VAL A 118 -3.10 -1.40 10.24
N GLN A 119 -2.44 -2.13 11.14
CA GLN A 119 -2.62 -1.97 12.59
C GLN A 119 -2.30 -0.55 13.05
N LYS A 120 -1.16 0.02 12.62
CA LYS A 120 -0.80 1.41 12.96
C LYS A 120 -1.82 2.41 12.44
N THR A 121 -2.30 2.19 11.21
CA THR A 121 -3.29 3.07 10.58
C THR A 121 -4.65 3.00 11.29
N THR A 122 -5.11 1.80 11.65
CA THR A 122 -6.40 1.61 12.33
C THR A 122 -6.35 2.15 13.75
N ASP A 123 -5.26 1.93 14.50
CA ASP A 123 -5.07 2.52 15.82
C ASP A 123 -5.02 4.05 15.78
N ALA A 124 -4.35 4.62 14.78
CA ALA A 124 -4.33 6.06 14.54
C ALA A 124 -5.73 6.62 14.25
N ALA A 125 -6.47 5.95 13.35
CA ALA A 125 -7.84 6.31 13.01
C ALA A 125 -8.77 6.22 14.22
N GLN A 126 -8.63 5.20 15.06
CA GLN A 126 -9.41 5.03 16.28
C GLN A 126 -9.15 6.17 17.28
N LYS A 127 -7.90 6.62 17.45
CA LYS A 127 -7.57 7.77 18.31
C LYS A 127 -8.25 9.05 17.82
N MET A 128 -8.17 9.31 16.52
CA MET A 128 -8.86 10.45 15.92
C MET A 128 -10.38 10.34 16.10
N HIS A 129 -10.95 9.17 15.84
CA HIS A 129 -12.38 8.90 16.00
C HIS A 129 -12.85 9.19 17.43
N ASN A 130 -12.13 8.69 18.44
CA ASN A 130 -12.48 8.89 19.85
C ASN A 130 -12.45 10.36 20.26
N GLY A 131 -11.42 11.10 19.81
CA GLY A 131 -11.33 12.54 20.06
C GLY A 131 -12.48 13.30 19.39
N LEU A 132 -12.76 13.02 18.11
CA LEU A 132 -13.87 13.64 17.38
C LEU A 132 -15.23 13.33 18.02
N GLN A 133 -15.43 12.09 18.48
CA GLN A 133 -16.66 11.65 19.15
C GLN A 133 -16.81 12.33 20.52
N THR A 134 -15.71 12.61 21.20
CA THR A 134 -15.75 13.43 22.42
C THR A 134 -16.18 14.86 22.08
N ILE A 135 -15.52 15.51 21.11
CA ILE A 135 -15.81 16.92 20.75
C ILE A 135 -17.28 17.11 20.33
N ILE A 136 -17.87 16.16 19.59
CA ILE A 136 -19.24 16.33 19.11
C ILE A 136 -20.30 16.35 20.23
N THR A 137 -20.01 15.68 21.35
CA THR A 137 -20.92 15.61 22.50
C THR A 137 -20.81 16.81 23.44
N LEU A 138 -19.72 17.58 23.34
CA LEU A 138 -19.44 18.71 24.22
C LEU A 138 -20.06 20.02 23.71
N ASP A 139 -20.22 20.97 24.63
CA ASP A 139 -20.46 22.36 24.27
C ASP A 139 -19.13 23.11 24.13
N LEU A 140 -18.81 23.52 22.90
CA LEU A 140 -17.53 24.14 22.56
C LEU A 140 -17.36 25.54 23.16
N GLN A 141 -18.43 26.13 23.70
CA GLN A 141 -18.42 27.44 24.34
C GLN A 141 -18.48 27.35 25.87
N ASN A 142 -18.71 26.16 26.43
CA ASN A 142 -18.84 25.95 27.87
C ASN A 142 -17.45 25.81 28.54
N PRO A 143 -17.06 26.72 29.46
CA PRO A 143 -15.77 26.65 30.13
C PRO A 143 -15.55 25.36 30.93
N ASN A 144 -16.62 24.72 31.41
CA ASN A 144 -16.54 23.47 32.17
C ASN A 144 -16.12 22.28 31.29
N ASP A 145 -16.33 22.37 29.97
CA ASP A 145 -16.01 21.30 29.02
C ASP A 145 -14.57 21.43 28.47
N MET A 146 -13.88 22.55 28.74
CA MET A 146 -12.56 22.86 28.17
C MET A 146 -11.50 21.80 28.46
N ALA A 147 -11.52 21.17 29.63
CA ALA A 147 -10.58 20.10 29.96
C ALA A 147 -10.79 18.86 29.07
N ALA A 148 -12.05 18.47 28.85
CA ALA A 148 -12.41 17.36 27.98
C ALA A 148 -12.13 17.69 26.50
N ILE A 149 -12.38 18.94 26.08
CA ILE A 149 -12.02 19.43 24.75
C ILE A 149 -10.50 19.31 24.53
N ASN A 150 -9.68 19.77 25.47
CA ASN A 150 -8.22 19.69 25.35
C ASN A 150 -7.72 18.25 25.24
N GLN A 151 -8.28 17.33 26.04
CA GLN A 151 -7.94 15.92 25.95
C GLN A 151 -8.34 15.31 24.61
N ALA A 152 -9.52 15.66 24.10
CA ALA A 152 -9.99 15.20 22.80
C ALA A 152 -9.11 15.71 21.65
N VAL A 153 -8.70 16.98 21.71
CA VAL A 153 -7.75 17.57 20.75
C VAL A 153 -6.40 16.86 20.80
N MET A 154 -5.90 16.52 22.00
CA MET A 154 -4.67 15.71 22.12
C MET A 154 -4.80 14.35 21.44
N GLN A 155 -5.92 13.64 21.63
CA GLN A 155 -6.15 12.34 20.97
C GLN A 155 -6.17 12.46 19.45
N ILE A 156 -6.80 13.51 18.92
CA ILE A 156 -6.79 13.80 17.48
C ILE A 156 -5.37 14.07 16.99
N GLN A 157 -4.58 14.85 17.73
CA GLN A 157 -3.20 15.15 17.37
C GLN A 157 -2.31 13.90 17.40
N GLU A 158 -2.43 13.07 18.44
CA GLU A 158 -1.70 11.81 18.54
C GLU A 158 -2.08 10.84 17.42
N GLY A 159 -3.37 10.76 17.08
CA GLY A 159 -3.85 9.98 15.96
C GLY A 159 -3.33 10.49 14.62
N THR A 160 -3.31 11.82 14.42
CA THR A 160 -2.75 12.45 13.21
C THR A 160 -1.26 12.13 13.05
N ASN A 161 -0.49 12.24 14.14
CA ASN A 161 0.94 11.92 14.12
C ASN A 161 1.17 10.43 13.81
N ALA A 162 0.43 9.53 14.46
CA ALA A 162 0.52 8.09 14.22
C ALA A 162 0.11 7.70 12.79
N LEU A 163 -0.89 8.39 12.21
CA LEU A 163 -1.29 8.20 10.82
C LEU A 163 -0.16 8.62 9.87
N SER A 164 0.47 9.77 10.13
CA SER A 164 1.64 10.24 9.35
C SER A 164 2.79 9.24 9.41
N ASP A 165 3.09 8.69 10.59
CA ASP A 165 4.13 7.67 10.75
C ASP A 165 3.81 6.39 9.97
N SER A 166 2.55 5.91 10.05
CA SER A 166 2.10 4.77 9.28
C SER A 166 2.16 5.00 7.76
N MET A 167 1.81 6.21 7.31
CA MET A 167 1.92 6.58 5.90
C MET A 167 3.39 6.62 5.43
N ASN A 168 4.31 7.06 6.29
CA ASN A 168 5.75 6.99 6.00
C ASN A 168 6.21 5.54 5.84
N ASP A 169 5.77 4.63 6.70
CA ASP A 169 6.06 3.19 6.57
C ASP A 169 5.52 2.63 5.24
N PHE A 170 4.29 2.98 4.87
CA PHE A 170 3.71 2.61 3.59
C PHE A 170 4.52 3.14 2.41
N LEU A 171 4.91 4.42 2.42
CA LEU A 171 5.68 5.03 1.34
C LEU A 171 7.10 4.47 1.23
N ASN A 172 7.74 4.14 2.36
CA ASN A 172 9.05 3.50 2.36
C ASN A 172 8.97 2.09 1.77
N LEU A 173 7.98 1.29 2.19
CA LEU A 173 7.73 -0.03 1.61
C LEU A 173 7.42 0.08 0.10
N ALA A 174 6.63 1.08 -0.30
CA ALA A 174 6.34 1.36 -1.71
C ALA A 174 7.61 1.56 -2.53
N LYS A 175 8.51 2.39 -2.01
CA LYS A 175 9.78 2.72 -2.64
C LYS A 175 10.68 1.49 -2.76
N ASP A 176 10.80 0.70 -1.71
CA ASP A 176 11.65 -0.51 -1.69
C ASP A 176 11.16 -1.59 -2.66
N LEU A 177 9.86 -1.63 -2.91
CA LEU A 177 9.22 -2.55 -3.84
C LEU A 177 9.13 -2.03 -5.28
N GLY A 178 9.53 -0.78 -5.54
CA GLY A 178 9.32 -0.12 -6.84
C GLY A 178 7.83 0.06 -7.18
N PHE A 179 6.98 0.11 -6.16
CA PHE A 179 5.56 0.36 -6.28
C PHE A 179 5.34 1.84 -6.60
N ASP A 180 5.15 2.14 -7.89
CA ASP A 180 4.75 3.47 -8.32
C ASP A 180 3.30 3.72 -7.93
N THR A 181 3.10 4.43 -6.81
CA THR A 181 1.79 4.83 -6.29
C THR A 181 0.97 5.61 -7.33
N LYS A 182 1.59 6.19 -8.36
CA LYS A 182 0.91 6.90 -9.46
C LYS A 182 0.41 5.97 -10.56
N ALA A 183 1.25 5.05 -11.04
CA ALA A 183 0.89 4.06 -12.06
C ALA A 183 -0.12 3.01 -11.54
N ALA A 184 -0.09 2.75 -10.24
CA ALA A 184 -1.03 1.89 -9.55
C ALA A 184 -2.46 2.47 -9.58
N ILE A 185 -2.61 3.75 -9.22
CA ILE A 185 -3.88 4.47 -9.30
C ILE A 185 -4.41 4.48 -10.75
N GLU A 186 -3.57 4.74 -11.74
CA GLU A 186 -3.99 4.75 -13.16
C GLU A 186 -4.43 3.36 -13.67
N LYS A 187 -3.74 2.28 -13.27
CA LYS A 187 -4.13 0.91 -13.64
C LYS A 187 -5.46 0.50 -13.00
N TYR A 188 -5.67 0.85 -11.74
CA TYR A 188 -6.92 0.55 -11.03
C TYR A 188 -8.10 1.37 -11.59
N GLN A 189 -7.89 2.65 -11.93
CA GLN A 189 -8.91 3.46 -12.61
C GLN A 189 -9.31 2.89 -13.98
N LYS A 190 -8.34 2.41 -14.77
CA LYS A 190 -8.61 1.73 -16.05
C LYS A 190 -9.37 0.41 -15.86
N TYR A 191 -9.06 -0.34 -14.80
CA TYR A 191 -9.76 -1.58 -14.44
C TYR A 191 -11.22 -1.31 -14.03
N GLN A 192 -11.47 -0.30 -13.20
CA GLN A 192 -12.82 0.12 -12.81
C GLN A 192 -13.67 0.58 -14.01
N GLN A 193 -13.09 1.34 -14.94
CA GLN A 193 -13.77 1.72 -16.19
C GLN A 193 -14.10 0.50 -17.08
N SER A 194 -13.25 -0.53 -17.08
CA SER A 194 -13.49 -1.77 -17.84
C SER A 194 -14.65 -2.59 -17.28
N ILE A 195 -14.89 -2.55 -15.96
CA ILE A 195 -16.02 -3.23 -15.31
C ILE A 195 -17.34 -2.50 -15.58
N GLN A 196 -17.35 -1.16 -15.57
CA GLN A 196 -18.54 -0.37 -15.88
C GLN A 196 -19.01 -0.52 -17.34
N ASN A 197 -18.08 -0.64 -18.29
CA ASN A 197 -18.39 -0.86 -19.70
C ASN A 197 -18.87 -2.28 -20.03
N GLN A 198 -18.73 -3.23 -19.09
CA GLN A 198 -19.25 -4.60 -19.23
C GLN A 198 -20.65 -4.78 -18.61
N GLN A 199 -21.15 -3.80 -17.85
CA GLN A 199 -22.49 -3.82 -17.27
C GLN A 199 -23.53 -3.02 -18.08
N THR A 200 -23.11 -2.41 -19.20
CA THR A 200 -23.94 -1.55 -20.05
C THR A 200 -24.13 -2.09 -21.48
N ASN A 201 -23.73 -3.35 -21.75
CA ASN A 201 -24.05 -4.07 -22.99
C ASN A 201 -24.90 -5.31 -22.69
#